data_AF-X0UZI6-F1
#
_entry.id   AF-X0UZI6-F1
#
_cell.length_a   1.000
_cell.length_b   1.000
_cell.length_c   1.000
_cell.angle_alpha   90.00
_cell.angle_beta   90.00
_cell.angle_gamma   90.00
#
_symmetry.space_group_name_H-M   'P 1'
#
loop_
_entity.id
_entity.type
_entity.pdbx_description
1 polymer ?
#
loop_
_entity_poly.entity_id
_entity_poly.type
_entity_poly.pdbx_seq_one_letter_code
_entity_poly.pdbx_strand_id
1 'polypeptide(L)' 'MFPIKSMYWWNKKIVNDNEIIILAKTINKNYEKVKKEVKKLHSYTIHCILKINAKSNKEYEKWVKKETR' A
#
# COMPACT_ATOMS: atom_id res chain seq x y z
N MET A 1 -9.28 4.68 1.43
CA MET A 1 -8.86 4.08 2.72
C MET A 1 -10.10 3.54 3.37
N PHE A 2 -10.07 2.35 3.95
CA PHE A 2 -11.24 1.79 4.61
C PHE A 2 -10.83 0.93 5.81
N PRO A 3 -11.70 0.83 6.84
CA PRO A 3 -11.40 0.04 8.02
C PRO A 3 -11.41 -1.46 7.72
N ILE A 4 -10.56 -2.19 8.41
CA ILE A 4 -10.48 -3.66 8.38
C ILE A 4 -10.27 -4.21 9.79
N LYS A 5 -10.58 -5.49 9.95
CA LYS A 5 -10.08 -6.33 11.04
C LYS A 5 -8.94 -7.18 10.51
N SER A 6 -7.75 -7.05 11.07
CA SER A 6 -6.62 -7.91 10.71
C SER A 6 -6.42 -8.98 11.76
N MET A 7 -5.94 -10.15 11.31
CA MET A 7 -5.58 -11.27 12.17
C MET A 7 -4.21 -11.79 11.77
N TYR A 8 -3.31 -11.91 12.73
CA TYR A 8 -1.94 -12.35 12.49
C TYR A 8 -1.30 -13.00 13.72
N TRP A 9 -0.20 -13.72 13.51
CA TRP A 9 0.57 -14.30 14.60
C TRP A 9 1.59 -13.30 15.15
N TRP A 10 1.57 -13.12 16.47
CA TRP A 10 2.56 -12.33 17.19
C TRP A 10 2.87 -12.98 18.54
N ASN A 11 4.15 -13.18 18.86
CA ASN A 11 4.58 -13.83 20.10
C ASN A 11 3.83 -15.15 20.42
N LYS A 12 3.70 -16.03 19.43
CA LYS A 12 2.99 -17.32 19.52
C LYS A 12 1.50 -17.21 19.91
N LYS A 13 0.89 -16.05 19.72
CA LYS A 13 -0.55 -15.81 19.92
C LYS A 13 -1.16 -15.26 18.64
N ILE A 14 -2.43 -15.55 18.43
CA ILE A 14 -3.23 -14.90 17.40
C ILE A 14 -3.67 -13.55 17.96
N VAL A 15 -3.35 -12.48 17.23
CA VAL A 15 -3.76 -11.11 17.54
C VAL A 15 -4.81 -10.69 16.52
N ASN A 16 -5.80 -9.92 16.99
CA ASN A 16 -6.84 -9.30 16.15
C ASN A 16 -6.82 -7.80 16.39
N ASP A 17 -6.61 -7.00 15.33
CA ASP A 17 -6.52 -5.54 15.43
C ASP A 17 -7.49 -4.83 14.49
N ASN A 18 -7.84 -3.59 14.86
CA ASN A 18 -8.53 -2.65 13.98
C ASN A 18 -7.49 -1.85 13.20
N GLU A 19 -7.52 -1.94 11.88
CA GLU A 19 -6.57 -1.24 11.03
C GLU A 19 -7.26 -0.52 9.88
N ILE A 20 -6.52 0.35 9.19
CA ILE A 20 -6.96 0.99 7.95
C ILE A 20 -6.11 0.47 6.81
N ILE A 21 -6.75 -0.08 5.78
CA ILE A 21 -6.04 -0.45 4.55
C ILE A 21 -6.08 0.70 3.53
N ILE A 22 -4.96 0.86 2.82
CA ILE A 22 -4.80 1.84 1.75
C ILE A 22 -4.50 1.11 0.44
N LEU A 23 -5.41 1.24 -0.52
CA LEU A 23 -5.15 0.88 -1.92
C LEU A 23 -4.68 2.13 -2.67
N ALA A 24 -3.37 2.29 -2.75
CA ALA A 24 -2.73 3.39 -3.47
C ALA A 24 -2.36 2.96 -4.90
N LYS A 25 -2.40 3.92 -5.83
CA LYS A 25 -2.10 3.69 -7.25
C LYS A 25 -0.92 4.55 -7.64
N THR A 26 0.06 3.95 -8.29
CA THR A 26 1.25 4.63 -8.80
C THR A 26 1.74 3.89 -10.03
N ILE A 27 2.64 4.52 -10.76
CA ILE A 27 3.35 3.91 -11.88
C ILE A 27 4.58 3.15 -11.40
N ASN A 28 5.01 2.15 -12.16
CA ASN A 28 6.13 1.27 -11.80
C ASN A 28 7.40 2.03 -11.41
N LYS A 29 7.76 3.10 -12.15
CA LYS A 29 8.97 3.89 -11.89
C LYS A 29 8.98 4.54 -10.49
N ASN A 30 7.82 4.78 -9.89
CA ASN A 30 7.69 5.48 -8.61
C ASN A 30 7.55 4.53 -7.42
N TYR A 31 7.40 3.23 -7.64
CA TYR A 31 7.11 2.28 -6.56
C TYR A 31 8.16 2.33 -5.45
N GLU A 32 9.45 2.30 -5.79
CA GLU A 32 10.52 2.34 -4.77
C GLU A 32 10.53 3.66 -3.98
N LYS A 33 10.23 4.79 -4.63
CA LYS A 33 10.09 6.09 -3.95
C LYS A 33 8.91 6.07 -2.97
N VAL A 34 7.75 5.55 -3.40
CA VAL A 34 6.57 5.40 -2.54
C VAL A 34 6.86 4.49 -1.35
N LYS A 35 7.44 3.31 -1.59
CA LYS A 35 7.82 2.35 -0.55
C LYS A 35 8.77 2.96 0.48
N LYS A 36 9.78 3.73 0.04
CA LYS A 36 10.70 4.42 0.92
C LYS A 36 9.98 5.44 1.82
N GLU A 37 9.09 6.25 1.25
CA GLU A 37 8.38 7.27 2.03
C GLU A 37 7.37 6.65 2.99
N VAL A 38 6.65 5.61 2.57
CA VAL A 38 5.75 4.86 3.47
C VAL A 38 6.54 4.28 4.64
N LYS A 39 7.69 3.64 4.42
CA LYS A 39 8.54 3.12 5.51
C LYS A 39 9.00 4.19 6.49
N LYS A 40 9.26 5.40 6.00
CA LYS A 40 9.71 6.54 6.83
C LYS A 40 8.59 7.07 7.72
N LEU A 41 7.35 7.12 7.20
CA LEU A 41 6.22 7.74 7.88
C LEU A 41 5.40 6.77 8.73
N HIS A 42 5.43 5.48 8.41
CA HIS A 42 4.50 4.51 8.98
C HIS A 42 4.93 4.07 10.38
N SER A 43 3.97 4.09 11.31
CA SER A 43 4.14 3.86 12.75
C SER A 43 4.70 2.51 13.18
N TYR A 44 4.61 1.47 12.34
CA TYR A 44 5.02 0.12 12.71
C TYR A 44 6.50 -0.10 12.49
N THR A 45 7.07 -1.09 13.18
CA THR A 45 8.46 -1.50 12.94
C THR A 45 8.59 -2.36 11.68
N ILE A 46 7.59 -3.22 11.43
CA ILE A 46 7.51 -4.07 10.23
C ILE A 46 6.23 -3.73 9.47
N HIS A 47 6.38 -3.21 8.25
CA HIS A 47 5.28 -2.69 7.44
C HIS A 47 4.77 -3.70 6.41
N CYS A 48 3.46 -3.81 6.26
CA CYS A 48 2.85 -4.50 5.13
C CYS A 48 2.76 -3.54 3.92
N ILE A 49 3.73 -3.62 3.01
CA ILE A 49 3.77 -2.81 1.77
C ILE A 49 3.82 -3.76 0.58
N LEU A 50 2.70 -3.92 -0.11
CA LEU A 50 2.55 -4.85 -1.23
C LEU A 50 2.50 -4.12 -2.57
N LYS A 51 3.07 -4.74 -3.61
CA LYS A 51 2.90 -4.32 -5.00
C LYS A 51 2.04 -5.35 -5.74
N ILE A 52 0.90 -4.90 -6.25
CA ILE A 52 0.02 -5.71 -7.08
C ILE A 52 0.03 -5.11 -8.48
N ASN A 53 0.43 -5.90 -9.48
CA ASN A 53 0.40 -5.46 -10.88
C ASN A 53 -1.05 -5.47 -11.37
N ALA A 54 -1.48 -4.38 -12.01
CA ALA A 54 -2.83 -4.23 -12.56
C ALA A 54 -2.78 -3.61 -13.96
N LYS A 55 -3.81 -3.89 -14.76
CA LYS A 55 -4.08 -3.23 -16.04
C LYS A 55 -5.34 -2.38 -15.90
N SER A 56 -5.44 -1.31 -16.68
CA SER A 56 -6.61 -0.43 -16.76
C SER A 56 -6.88 -0.02 -18.20
N ASN A 57 -7.98 0.70 -18.44
CA ASN A 57 -8.20 1.37 -19.71
C ASN A 57 -7.15 2.47 -19.97
N LYS A 58 -6.96 2.80 -21.25
CA LYS A 58 -5.87 3.68 -21.71
C LYS A 58 -5.99 5.10 -21.17
N GLU A 59 -7.20 5.61 -21.05
CA GLU A 59 -7.51 6.98 -20.59
C GLU A 59 -7.10 7.13 -19.12
N TYR A 60 -7.45 6.14 -18.29
CA TYR A 60 -7.09 6.14 -16.88
C TYR A 60 -5.59 5.99 -16.68
N GLU A 61 -4.93 5.11 -17.44
CA GLU A 61 -3.48 4.94 -17.35
C GLU A 61 -2.74 6.23 -17.74
N LYS A 62 -3.20 6.94 -18.78
CA LYS A 62 -2.67 8.25 -19.18
C LYS A 62 -2.83 9.29 -18.07
N TRP A 63 -4.01 9.34 -17.44
CA TRP A 63 -4.26 10.25 -16.33
C TRP A 63 -3.35 9.95 -15.13
N VAL A 64 -3.26 8.70 -14.68
CA VAL A 64 -2.36 8.31 -13.57
C VAL A 64 -0.91 8.67 -13.89
N LYS A 65 -0.44 8.38 -15.10
CA LYS A 65 0.93 8.76 -15.54
C LYS A 65 1.17 10.27 -15.52
N LYS A 66 0.15 11.10 -15.75
CA LYS A 66 0.24 12.56 -15.70
C LYS A 66 0.30 13.06 -14.26
N GLU A 67 -0.54 12.54 -13.37
CA GLU A 67 -0.62 12.96 -11.96
C GLU A 67 0.54 12.44 -11.10
N THR A 68 1.24 11.41 -11.57
CA THR A 68 2.35 10.77 -10.83
C THR A 68 3.70 10.97 -11.52
N ARG A 69 3.90 12.10 -12.21
CA ARG A 69 5.16 12.36 -12.94
C ARG A 69 6.37 12.48 -12.03
#